data_AF-A0A9E5E967-F1
#
_entry.id   AF-A0A9E5E967-F1
#
_cell.length_a   1.000
_cell.length_b   1.000
_cell.length_c   1.000
_cell.angle_alpha   90.00
_cell.angle_beta   90.00
_cell.angle_gamma   90.00
#
_symmetry.space_group_name_H-M   'P 1'
#
loop_
_entity.id
_entity.type
_entity.pdbx_description
1 polymer ?
#
loop_
_entity_poly.entity_id
_entity_poly.type
_entity_poly.pdbx_seq_one_letter_code
_entity_poly.pdbx_strand_id
1 'polypeptide(L)'
;MITEVRLRRAHIELVSPFRTSFGVETARELLYLEVIGDGVTGWGECVAMSEPMYSSEFVDGCEEVLRRFLLPLVSPNTTAEHFHEAARQFRGHYMAKAVLETALLDHQLRAQGVSLARFVGATKTRVPSGV
;
A
#
# COMPACT_ATOMS: atom_id res chain seq x y z
N MET A 1 19.33 -0.31 -6.33
CA MET A 1 18.34 -1.22 -6.88
C MET A 1 17.60 -1.89 -5.74
N ILE A 2 16.35 -2.27 -5.99
CA ILE A 2 15.53 -3.08 -5.06
C ILE A 2 16.21 -4.43 -4.86
N THR A 3 16.43 -4.80 -3.61
CA THR A 3 17.04 -6.07 -3.21
C THR A 3 16.02 -7.03 -2.60
N GLU A 4 14.97 -6.49 -1.99
CA GLU A 4 13.98 -7.30 -1.30
C GLU A 4 12.62 -6.60 -1.24
N VAL A 5 11.55 -7.38 -1.30
CA VAL A 5 10.18 -6.92 -1.03
C VAL A 5 9.57 -7.81 0.05
N ARG A 6 9.10 -7.24 1.16
CA ARG A 6 8.51 -7.98 2.29
C ARG A 6 7.06 -7.61 2.50
N LEU A 7 6.22 -8.63 2.70
CA LEU A 7 4.86 -8.48 3.20
C LEU A 7 4.87 -8.57 4.73
N ARG A 8 4.11 -7.71 5.40
CA ARG A 8 3.94 -7.76 6.86
C ARG A 8 2.49 -7.70 7.25
N ARG A 9 2.11 -8.61 8.15
CA ARG A 9 0.83 -8.57 8.84
C ARG A 9 1.00 -7.91 10.20
N ALA A 10 0.01 -7.11 10.57
CA ALA A 10 -0.10 -6.57 11.91
C ALA A 10 -1.58 -6.57 12.34
N HIS A 11 -1.79 -6.47 13.64
CA HIS A 11 -3.10 -6.39 14.25
C HIS A 11 -3.08 -5.24 15.27
N ILE A 12 -4.12 -4.42 15.28
CA ILE A 12 -4.28 -3.36 16.27
C ILE A 12 -5.71 -3.27 16.78
N GLU A 13 -5.87 -3.26 18.09
CA GLU A 13 -7.14 -2.96 18.76
C GLU A 13 -7.46 -1.47 18.63
N LEU A 14 -8.71 -1.14 18.27
CA LEU A 14 -9.16 0.24 18.20
C LEU A 14 -9.42 0.78 19.61
N VAL A 15 -9.05 2.03 19.85
CA VAL A 15 -9.31 2.74 21.12
C VAL A 15 -10.82 2.78 21.43
N SER A 16 -11.65 2.89 20.40
CA SER A 16 -13.10 2.82 20.48
C SER A 16 -13.66 2.08 19.27
N PRO A 17 -14.69 1.22 19.44
CA PRO A 17 -15.31 0.54 18.31
C PRO A 17 -15.83 1.51 17.24
N PHE A 18 -15.58 1.19 15.98
CA PHE A 18 -16.03 1.98 14.84
C PHE A 18 -17.27 1.30 14.23
N ARG A 19 -18.43 1.97 14.31
CA ARG A 19 -19.69 1.44 13.78
C ARG A 19 -20.03 2.08 12.44
N THR A 20 -20.28 1.24 11.45
CA THR A 20 -20.83 1.63 10.14
C THR A 20 -22.13 0.87 9.87
N SER A 21 -22.75 1.10 8.71
CA SER A 21 -23.86 0.26 8.22
C SER A 21 -23.47 -1.20 8.00
N PHE A 22 -22.17 -1.50 7.87
CA PHE A 22 -21.66 -2.82 7.56
C PHE A 22 -21.30 -3.66 8.80
N GLY A 23 -21.24 -3.03 9.98
CA GLY A 23 -20.90 -3.72 11.21
C GLY A 23 -20.21 -2.82 12.22
N VAL A 24 -19.72 -3.44 13.28
CA VAL A 24 -18.88 -2.80 14.30
C VAL A 24 -17.49 -3.40 14.18
N GLU A 25 -16.51 -2.56 13.91
CA GLU A 25 -15.10 -2.93 13.88
C GLU A 25 -14.49 -2.57 15.23
N THR A 26 -13.83 -3.52 15.87
CA THR A 26 -13.15 -3.32 17.16
C THR A 26 -11.63 -3.37 17.03
N ALA A 27 -11.13 -3.95 15.94
CA ALA A 27 -9.72 -4.10 15.65
C ALA A 27 -9.49 -4.05 14.14
N ARG A 28 -8.24 -3.80 13.74
CA ARG A 28 -7.81 -3.76 12.34
C ARG A 28 -6.79 -4.85 12.08
N GLU A 29 -7.07 -5.68 11.07
CA GLU A 29 -6.05 -6.48 10.39
C GLU A 29 -5.35 -5.59 9.37
N LEU A 30 -4.03 -5.58 9.39
CA LEU A 30 -3.21 -4.67 8.60
C LEU A 30 -2.24 -5.46 7.73
N LEU A 31 -2.04 -4.98 6.51
CA LEU A 31 -1.07 -5.51 5.57
C LEU A 31 -0.19 -4.37 5.06
N TYR A 32 1.10 -4.48 5.35
CA TYR A 32 2.14 -3.55 4.89
C TYR A 32 3.05 -4.21 3.87
N LEU A 33 3.64 -3.39 3.01
CA LEU A 33 4.65 -3.81 2.06
C LEU A 33 5.90 -2.93 2.22
N GLU A 34 7.04 -3.59 2.43
CA GLU A 34 8.36 -2.97 2.46
C GLU A 34 9.08 -3.23 1.14
N VAL A 35 9.56 -2.17 0.48
CA VAL A 35 10.47 -2.26 -0.66
C VAL A 35 11.85 -1.78 -0.20
N ILE A 36 12.83 -2.68 -0.18
CA ILE A 36 14.16 -2.44 0.36
C ILE A 36 15.18 -2.39 -0.78
N GLY A 37 16.04 -1.37 -0.77
CA GLY A 37 17.12 -1.20 -1.75
C GLY A 37 17.75 0.19 -1.63
N ASP A 38 18.92 0.41 -2.24
CA ASP A 38 19.58 1.73 -2.27
C ASP A 38 19.82 2.37 -0.89
N GLY A 39 19.96 1.54 0.16
CA GLY A 39 20.12 2.02 1.54
C GLY A 39 18.85 2.63 2.15
N VAL A 40 17.70 2.53 1.48
CA VAL A 40 16.41 3.04 1.96
C VAL A 40 15.34 1.95 1.96
N THR A 41 14.23 2.22 2.64
CA THR A 41 13.04 1.36 2.64
C THR A 41 11.82 2.20 2.33
N GLY A 42 11.12 1.84 1.26
CA GLY A 42 9.81 2.37 0.91
C GLY A 42 8.70 1.56 1.56
N TRP A 43 7.61 2.22 1.92
CA TRP A 43 6.48 1.62 2.63
C TRP A 43 5.16 1.88 1.91
N GLY A 44 4.32 0.85 1.87
CA GLY A 44 2.92 0.95 1.49
C GLY A 44 2.03 0.24 2.52
N GLU A 45 0.81 0.74 2.69
CA GLU A 45 -0.23 0.13 3.52
C GLU A 45 -1.43 -0.25 2.65
N CYS A 46 -1.91 -1.49 2.81
CA CYS A 46 -3.16 -1.92 2.21
C CYS A 46 -4.33 -1.43 3.05
N VAL A 47 -5.27 -0.74 2.42
CA VAL A 47 -6.44 -0.13 3.08
C VAL A 47 -7.67 -1.04 3.09
N ALA A 48 -7.56 -2.27 2.58
CA ALA A 48 -8.65 -3.22 2.57
C ALA A 48 -9.10 -3.56 4.00
N MET A 49 -10.39 -3.78 4.19
CA MET A 49 -10.94 -4.26 5.46
C MET A 49 -10.70 -5.77 5.60
N SER A 50 -10.83 -6.32 6.80
CA SER A 50 -10.70 -7.77 7.02
C SER A 50 -11.74 -8.56 6.22
N GLU A 51 -12.91 -7.98 5.99
CA GLU A 51 -14.03 -8.58 5.29
C GLU A 51 -14.45 -7.73 4.08
N PRO A 52 -14.97 -8.34 2.99
CA PRO A 52 -15.35 -7.64 1.76
C PRO A 52 -16.69 -6.91 1.88
N MET A 53 -16.84 -6.09 2.92
CA MET A 53 -18.09 -5.42 3.28
C MET A 53 -18.16 -3.99 2.73
N TYR A 54 -17.02 -3.31 2.61
CA TYR A 54 -16.93 -1.98 2.00
C TYR A 54 -16.66 -2.06 0.49
N SER A 55 -15.79 -2.98 0.08
CA SER A 55 -15.48 -3.28 -1.31
C SER A 55 -15.34 -4.80 -1.47
N SER A 56 -15.19 -5.27 -2.71
CA SER A 56 -14.90 -6.70 -2.95
C SER A 56 -13.48 -7.12 -2.53
N GLU A 57 -12.62 -6.17 -2.17
CA GLU A 57 -11.26 -6.43 -1.69
C GLU A 57 -11.24 -6.51 -0.17
N PHE A 58 -10.51 -7.49 0.35
CA PHE A 58 -10.30 -7.73 1.77
C PHE A 58 -8.84 -8.17 1.99
N VAL A 59 -8.29 -7.94 3.19
CA VAL A 59 -6.83 -8.01 3.44
C VAL A 59 -6.21 -9.33 2.97
N ASP A 60 -6.81 -10.47 3.29
CA ASP A 60 -6.29 -11.79 2.91
C ASP A 60 -6.34 -12.01 1.39
N GLY A 61 -7.40 -11.54 0.74
CA GLY A 61 -7.51 -11.56 -0.72
C GLY A 61 -6.47 -10.66 -1.40
N CYS A 62 -6.19 -9.49 -0.83
CA CYS A 62 -5.15 -8.59 -1.32
C CYS A 62 -3.75 -9.23 -1.17
N GLU A 63 -3.48 -9.91 -0.05
CA GLU A 63 -2.21 -10.62 0.15
C GLU A 63 -2.01 -11.75 -0.88
N GLU A 64 -3.04 -12.55 -1.15
CA GLU A 64 -2.97 -13.59 -2.18
C GLU A 64 -2.68 -13.01 -3.57
N VAL A 65 -3.37 -11.92 -3.94
CA VAL A 65 -3.15 -11.25 -5.22
C VAL A 65 -1.73 -10.67 -5.33
N LEU A 66 -1.23 -10.07 -4.24
CA LEU A 66 0.14 -9.58 -4.17
C LEU A 66 1.14 -10.70 -4.40
N ARG A 67 1.05 -11.78 -3.63
CA ARG A 67 1.98 -12.92 -3.71
C ARG A 67 1.96 -13.59 -5.06
N ARG A 68 0.77 -13.85 -5.59
CA ARG A 68 0.60 -14.68 -6.78
C ARG A 68 0.79 -13.94 -8.09
N PHE A 69 0.44 -12.64 -8.16
CA PHE A 69 0.36 -11.92 -9.43
C PHE A 69 1.16 -10.62 -9.47
N LEU A 70 1.22 -9.84 -8.38
CA LEU A 70 1.81 -8.50 -8.42
C LEU A 70 3.30 -8.48 -8.05
N LEU A 71 3.71 -9.18 -7.00
CA LEU A 71 5.12 -9.30 -6.60
C LEU A 71 6.00 -9.90 -7.70
N PRO A 72 5.55 -10.90 -8.49
CA PRO A 72 6.31 -11.40 -9.65
C PRO A 72 6.62 -10.34 -10.72
N LEU A 73 5.91 -9.20 -10.76
CA LEU A 73 6.20 -8.10 -11.69
C LEU A 73 7.37 -7.22 -11.21
N VAL A 74 7.84 -7.40 -9.98
CA VAL A 74 8.90 -6.55 -9.40
C VAL A 74 10.27 -7.11 -9.75
N SER A 75 11.12 -6.22 -10.26
CA SER A 75 12.51 -6.45 -10.60
C SER A 75 13.39 -5.42 -9.87
N PRO A 76 14.72 -5.59 -9.82
CA PRO A 76 15.61 -4.65 -9.11
C PRO A 76 15.52 -3.19 -9.55
N ASN A 77 15.04 -2.91 -10.78
CA ASN A 77 14.90 -1.57 -11.35
C ASN A 77 13.44 -1.15 -11.54
N THR A 78 12.48 -1.88 -10.96
CA THR A 78 11.06 -1.53 -11.12
C THR A 78 10.76 -0.20 -10.44
N THR A 79 10.14 0.70 -11.20
CA THR A 79 9.57 1.96 -10.71
C THR A 79 8.06 1.79 -10.49
N ALA A 80 7.45 2.71 -9.74
CA ALA A 80 6.01 2.78 -9.54
C ALA A 80 5.28 2.91 -10.88
N GLU A 81 5.78 3.72 -11.81
CA GLU A 81 5.20 3.91 -13.14
C GLU A 81 5.30 2.64 -13.99
N HIS A 82 6.45 1.97 -13.99
CA HIS A 82 6.61 0.70 -14.70
C HIS A 82 5.73 -0.40 -14.10
N PHE A 83 5.63 -0.46 -12.78
CA PHE A 83 4.73 -1.38 -12.10
C PHE A 83 3.27 -1.09 -12.45
N HIS A 84 2.87 0.19 -12.43
CA HIS A 84 1.53 0.63 -12.79
C HIS A 84 1.14 0.06 -14.16
N GLU A 85 1.95 0.32 -15.18
CA GLU A 85 1.70 -0.16 -16.54
C GLU A 85 1.67 -1.70 -16.62
N ALA A 86 2.63 -2.39 -16.00
CA ALA A 86 2.67 -3.85 -15.98
C ALA A 86 1.44 -4.47 -15.30
N ALA A 87 0.93 -3.84 -14.23
CA ALA A 87 -0.21 -4.33 -13.46
C ALA A 87 -1.57 -4.08 -14.14
N ARG A 88 -1.64 -3.26 -15.20
CA ARG A 88 -2.89 -2.97 -15.95
C ARG A 88 -3.52 -4.20 -16.59
N GLN A 89 -2.73 -5.25 -16.83
CA GLN A 89 -3.25 -6.51 -17.36
C GLN A 89 -4.26 -7.19 -16.41
N PHE A 90 -4.09 -7.03 -15.08
CA PHE A 90 -4.98 -7.59 -14.08
C PHE A 90 -6.22 -6.69 -13.88
N ARG A 91 -7.42 -7.25 -13.83
CA ARG A 91 -8.67 -6.49 -13.64
C ARG A 91 -8.95 -6.25 -12.15
N GLY A 92 -9.45 -5.07 -11.79
CA GLY A 92 -9.74 -4.74 -10.39
C GLY A 92 -8.48 -4.70 -9.52
N HIS A 93 -8.61 -5.20 -8.28
CA HIS A 93 -7.52 -5.32 -7.30
C HIS A 93 -6.82 -3.98 -7.02
N TYR A 94 -7.60 -2.91 -6.87
CA TYR A 94 -7.09 -1.56 -6.75
C TYR A 94 -6.32 -1.37 -5.45
N MET A 95 -6.81 -1.91 -4.33
CA MET A 95 -6.13 -1.82 -3.03
C MET A 95 -4.86 -2.68 -3.00
N ALA A 96 -4.89 -3.88 -3.61
CA ALA A 96 -3.70 -4.72 -3.74
C ALA A 96 -2.62 -4.10 -4.65
N LYS A 97 -3.01 -3.44 -5.74
CA LYS A 97 -2.07 -2.70 -6.59
C LYS A 97 -1.51 -1.46 -5.89
N ALA A 98 -2.39 -0.69 -5.26
CA ALA A 98 -2.03 0.55 -4.60
C ALA A 98 -0.97 0.34 -3.50
N VAL A 99 -1.06 -0.72 -2.70
CA VAL A 99 -0.06 -0.96 -1.63
C VAL A 99 1.34 -1.22 -2.19
N LEU A 100 1.47 -1.93 -3.32
CA LEU A 100 2.78 -2.14 -3.95
C LEU A 100 3.25 -0.90 -4.72
N GLU A 101 2.36 -0.25 -5.48
CA GLU A 101 2.67 0.98 -6.22
C GLU A 101 3.16 2.09 -5.29
N THR A 102 2.49 2.30 -4.16
CA THR A 102 2.87 3.32 -3.17
C THR A 102 4.16 2.99 -2.45
N ALA A 103 4.43 1.71 -2.15
CA ALA A 103 5.70 1.30 -1.55
C ALA A 103 6.89 1.48 -2.52
N LEU A 104 6.70 1.18 -3.81
CA LEU A 104 7.68 1.46 -4.86
C LEU A 104 7.93 2.96 -4.99
N LEU A 105 6.86 3.76 -4.99
CA LEU A 105 6.98 5.22 -5.05
C LEU A 105 7.72 5.78 -3.84
N ASP A 106 7.38 5.34 -2.63
CA ASP A 106 8.07 5.78 -1.41
C ASP A 106 9.56 5.40 -1.43
N HIS A 107 9.90 4.19 -1.93
CA HIS A 107 11.28 3.76 -2.12
C HIS A 107 12.03 4.68 -3.10
N GLN A 108 11.46 4.94 -4.27
CA GLN A 108 12.03 5.82 -5.29
C GLN A 108 12.28 7.23 -4.76
N LEU A 109 11.28 7.82 -4.11
CA LEU A 109 11.37 9.19 -3.61
C LEU A 109 12.40 9.32 -2.49
N ARG A 110 12.47 8.34 -1.58
CA ARG A 110 13.52 8.28 -0.55
C ARG A 110 14.90 8.15 -1.15
N ALA A 111 15.09 7.28 -2.14
CA ALA A 111 16.38 7.11 -2.83
C ALA A 111 16.83 8.42 -3.51
N GLN A 112 15.89 9.27 -3.92
CA GLN A 112 16.15 10.59 -4.53
C GLN A 112 16.23 11.74 -3.51
N GLY A 113 15.98 11.50 -2.22
CA GLY A 113 15.89 12.56 -1.22
C GLY A 113 14.72 13.54 -1.45
N VAL A 114 13.65 13.08 -2.11
CA VAL A 114 12.45 13.87 -2.42
C VAL A 114 11.33 13.46 -1.47
N SER A 115 10.62 14.43 -0.87
CA SER A 115 9.43 14.12 -0.09
C SER A 115 8.23 13.88 -1.00
N LEU A 116 7.31 12.99 -0.59
CA LEU A 116 6.04 12.77 -1.29
C LEU A 116 5.28 14.09 -1.52
N ALA A 117 5.23 14.95 -0.50
CA ALA A 117 4.60 16.27 -0.59
C ALA A 117 5.19 17.12 -1.75
N ARG A 118 6.53 17.15 -1.88
CA ARG A 118 7.18 17.87 -2.99
C ARG A 118 6.87 17.21 -4.33
N PHE A 119 6.91 15.88 -4.39
CA PHE A 119 6.63 15.11 -5.61
C PHE A 119 5.23 15.39 -6.16
N VAL A 120 4.21 15.42 -5.28
CA VAL A 120 2.82 15.70 -5.67
C VAL A 120 2.51 17.20 -5.81
N GLY A 121 3.51 18.08 -5.67
CA GLY A 121 3.34 19.52 -5.83
C GLY A 121 2.60 20.21 -4.68
N ALA A 122 2.64 19.64 -3.47
CA ALA A 122 2.00 20.24 -2.30
C ALA A 122 2.60 21.63 -2.00
N THR A 123 1.73 22.63 -1.90
CA THR A 123 2.09 24.03 -1.58
C THR A 123 1.81 24.39 -0.12
N LYS A 124 1.13 23.51 0.62
CA LYS A 124 0.75 23.72 2.02
C LYS A 124 1.51 22.76 2.92
N THR A 125 1.93 23.24 4.08
CA THR A 125 2.59 22.44 5.13
C THR A 125 1.62 22.01 6.24
N ARG A 126 0.36 22.48 6.19
CA ARG A 126 -0.72 22.15 7.12
C ARG A 126 -2.04 22.03 6.37
N VAL A 127 -2.87 21.09 6.78
CA VAL A 127 -4.23 20.89 6.27
C VAL A 127 -5.21 20.82 7.44
N PRO A 128 -6.40 21.43 7.35
CA PRO A 128 -7.47 21.14 8.29
C PRO A 128 -7.85 19.67 8.22
N SER A 129 -8.01 19.02 9.37
CA SER A 129 -8.42 17.62 9.47
C SER A 129 -9.68 17.50 10.32
N GLY A 130 -10.60 16.66 9.89
CA GLY A 130 -11.83 16.28 10.58
C GLY A 130 -12.40 15.03 9.91
N VAL A 131 -13.38 14.41 10.56
CA VAL A 131 -14.22 13.37 9.93
C VAL A 131 -15.45 14.05 9.33
#